data_AF-A0A2R7QY00-F1
#
_entry.id   AF-A0A2R7QY00-F1
#
_cell.length_a   1.000
_cell.length_b   1.000
_cell.length_c   1.000
_cell.angle_alpha   90.00
_cell.angle_beta   90.00
_cell.angle_gamma   90.00
#
_symmetry.space_group_name_H-M   'P 1'
#
loop_
_entity.id
_entity.type
_entity.pdbx_description
1 polymer ?
#
loop_
_entity_poly.entity_id
_entity_poly.type
_entity_poly.pdbx_seq_one_letter_code
_entity_poly.pdbx_strand_id
1 'polypeptide(L)' 'MRYHRMETVEATPGPDVSVPELTARTLTDATIWGSRATWRLTLRSWFEPRGDGWIIAGTVASTW' A
#
# COMPACT_ATOMS: atom_id res chain seq x y z
N MET A 1 4.58 14.33 -4.99
CA MET A 1 5.06 12.99 -5.38
C MET A 1 4.33 12.56 -6.63
N ARG A 2 4.96 11.77 -7.50
CA ARG A 2 4.30 11.22 -8.71
C ARG A 2 4.63 9.74 -8.82
N TYR A 3 3.60 8.92 -8.97
CA TYR A 3 3.73 7.48 -9.18
C TYR A 3 3.62 7.18 -10.68
N HIS A 4 4.45 6.25 -11.17
CA HIS A 4 4.49 5.88 -12.58
C HIS A 4 4.06 4.44 -12.80
N ARG A 5 4.57 3.52 -11.97
CA ARG A 5 4.21 2.10 -11.98
C ARG A 5 4.37 1.52 -10.58
N MET A 6 3.49 0.59 -10.23
CA MET A 6 3.59 -0.19 -9.00
C MET A 6 3.41 -1.67 -9.34
N GLU A 7 4.29 -2.51 -8.79
CA GLU A 7 4.22 -3.95 -8.93
C GLU A 7 4.17 -4.58 -7.54
N THR A 8 3.12 -5.35 -7.27
CA THR A 8 2.96 -6.07 -6.01
C THR A 8 3.84 -7.31 -6.02
N VAL A 9 4.78 -7.39 -5.08
CA VAL A 9 5.62 -8.57 -4.84
C VAL A 9 4.84 -9.60 -4.02
N GLU A 10 4.20 -9.14 -2.96
CA GLU A 10 3.30 -9.95 -2.13
C GLU A 10 2.24 -9.07 -1.47
N ALA A 11 1.14 -9.68 -1.09
CA ALA A 11 0.10 -9.06 -0.30
C ALA A 11 -0.45 -10.07 0.71
N THR A 12 -0.48 -9.68 1.97
CA THR A 12 -0.88 -10.53 3.09
C THR A 12 -1.97 -9.81 3.89
N PRO A 13 -3.16 -10.41 4.05
CA PRO A 13 -4.19 -9.85 4.91
C PRO A 13 -3.73 -9.88 6.38
N GLY A 14 -4.21 -8.93 7.16
CA GLY A 14 -4.01 -8.90 8.61
C GLY A 14 -4.65 -10.13 9.28
N PRO A 15 -4.18 -10.52 10.47
CA PRO A 15 -4.69 -11.69 11.18
C PRO A 15 -6.08 -11.47 11.80
N ASP A 16 -6.48 -10.22 12.00
CA ASP A 16 -7.75 -9.85 12.63
C ASP A 16 -8.79 -9.49 11.57
N VAL A 17 -9.85 -10.29 11.49
CA VAL A 17 -10.98 -10.08 10.58
C VAL A 17 -11.89 -8.92 10.99
N SER A 18 -11.81 -8.44 12.23
CA SER A 18 -12.60 -7.30 12.71
C SER A 18 -12.01 -5.96 12.30
N VAL A 19 -10.70 -5.91 12.03
CA VAL A 19 -9.99 -4.73 11.53
C VAL A 19 -9.34 -5.11 10.21
N PRO A 20 -10.08 -5.00 9.09
CA PRO A 20 -9.55 -5.40 7.79
C PRO A 20 -8.31 -4.57 7.47
N GLU A 21 -7.19 -5.27 7.40
CA GLU A 21 -5.86 -4.74 7.14
C GLU A 21 -5.21 -5.52 6.00
N LEU A 22 -4.42 -4.85 5.18
CA LEU A 22 -3.60 -5.47 4.14
C LEU A 22 -2.18 -4.91 4.23
N THR A 23 -1.20 -5.80 4.32
CA THR A 23 0.21 -5.46 4.15
C THR A 23 0.68 -5.93 2.78
N ALA A 24 1.13 -5.02 1.93
CA ALA A 24 1.66 -5.33 0.61
C ALA A 24 3.09 -4.84 0.45
N ARG A 25 3.99 -5.67 -0.10
CA ARG A 25 5.32 -5.23 -0.52
C ARG A 25 5.27 -4.91 -2.01
N THR A 26 5.69 -3.71 -2.39
CA THR A 26 5.61 -3.20 -3.77
C THR A 26 6.92 -2.65 -4.33
N LEU A 27 7.25 -3.00 -5.58
CA LEU A 27 8.27 -2.29 -6.36
C LEU A 27 7.59 -1.10 -7.05
N THR A 28 7.86 0.09 -6.54
CA THR A 28 7.16 1.32 -6.94
C THR A 28 8.10 2.24 -7.69
N ASP A 29 7.92 2.40 -9.01
CA ASP A 29 8.58 3.47 -9.77
C ASP A 29 7.86 4.78 -9.51
N ALA A 30 8.52 5.69 -8.80
CA ALA A 30 7.96 6.98 -8.42
C ALA A 30 9.02 8.08 -8.35
N THR A 31 8.56 9.31 -8.58
CA THR A 31 9.30 10.54 -8.27
C THR A 31 8.94 11.02 -6.87
N ILE A 32 9.88 10.86 -5.94
CA ILE A 32 9.77 11.29 -4.54
C ILE A 32 10.88 12.31 -4.29
N TRP A 33 10.51 13.47 -3.73
CA TRP A 33 11.43 14.61 -3.50
C TRP A 33 12.30 15.00 -4.71
N GLY A 34 11.74 14.90 -5.92
CA GLY A 34 12.43 15.26 -7.16
C GLY A 34 13.29 14.16 -7.79
N SER A 35 13.52 13.04 -7.11
CA SER A 35 14.26 11.90 -7.66
C SER A 35 13.32 10.78 -8.12
N ARG A 36 13.52 10.29 -9.34
CA ARG A 36 12.79 9.12 -9.87
C ARG A 36 13.64 7.87 -9.63
N ALA A 37 13.05 6.88 -8.96
CA ALA A 37 13.65 5.57 -8.72
C ALA A 37 12.57 4.51 -8.52
N THR A 38 12.98 3.24 -8.55
CA THR A 38 12.15 2.12 -8.08
C THR A 38 12.36 1.93 -6.59
N TRP A 39 11.34 2.25 -5.81
CA TRP A 39 11.31 2.18 -4.36
C TRP A 39 10.72 0.84 -3.90
N ARG A 40 11.36 0.19 -2.93
CA ARG A 40 10.82 -0.98 -2.24
C ARG A 40 9.95 -0.48 -1.07
N LEU A 41 8.64 -0.36 -1.28
CA LEU A 41 7.68 0.19 -0.30
C LEU A 41 6.67 -0.82 0.30
N THR A 42 6.78 -1.08 1.60
CA THR A 42 5.78 -1.85 2.34
C THR A 42 4.62 -0.91 2.62
N LEU A 43 3.44 -1.26 2.12
CA LEU A 43 2.20 -0.52 2.30
C LEU A 43 1.33 -1.28 3.29
N ARG A 44 1.15 -0.72 4.48
CA ARG A 44 0.19 -1.22 5.47
C ARG A 44 -1.06 -0.36 5.38
N SER A 45 -2.18 -0.97 4.99
CA SER A 45 -3.44 -0.27 4.72
C SER A 45 -4.57 -0.80 5.58
N TRP A 46 -5.42 0.10 6.06
CA TRP A 46 -6.66 -0.22 6.79
C TRP A 46 -7.87 0.13 5.97
N PHE A 47 -8.94 -0.64 6.13
CA PHE A 47 -10.14 -0.51 5.34
C PHE A 47 -11.36 -0.15 6.18
N GLU A 48 -12.24 0.63 5.61
CA GLU A 48 -13.55 0.96 6.18
C GLU A 48 -14.67 0.52 5.24
N PRO A 49 -15.81 0.07 5.76
CA PRO A 49 -16.94 -0.35 4.95
C PRO A 49 -17.60 0.87 4.29
N ARG A 50 -17.92 0.75 3.00
CA ARG A 50 -18.56 1.79 2.20
C ARG A 50 -19.59 1.16 1.27
N GLY A 51 -20.86 1.15 1.69
CA GLY A 51 -21.92 0.42 0.99
C GLY A 51 -21.64 -1.07 1.03
N ASP A 52 -21.65 -1.72 -0.13
CA ASP A 52 -21.39 -3.16 -0.26
C ASP A 52 -19.91 -3.51 -0.44
N GLY A 53 -19.02 -2.52 -0.30
CA GLY A 53 -17.58 -2.68 -0.49
C GLY A 53 -16.76 -2.12 0.64
N TRP A 54 -15.44 -2.16 0.45
CA TRP A 54 -14.46 -1.60 1.37
C TRP A 54 -13.63 -0.56 0.64
N ILE A 55 -13.28 0.52 1.33
CA ILE A 55 -12.35 1.53 0.84
C ILE A 55 -11.12 1.54 1.74
N ILE A 56 -9.97 1.93 1.18
CA ILE A 56 -8.77 2.19 1.98
C ILE A 56 -9.01 3.49 2.76
N ALA A 57 -9.07 3.39 4.08
CA ALA A 57 -9.22 4.52 4.99
C ALA A 57 -7.88 5.20 5.28
N GLY A 58 -6.79 4.43 5.25
CA GLY A 58 -5.45 4.95 5.42
C GLY A 58 -4.38 3.96 4.99
N THR A 59 -3.22 4.49 4.64
CA THR A 59 -2.03 3.70 4.30
C THR A 59 -0.80 4.35 4.92
N VAL A 60 0.01 3.54 5.60
CA VAL A 60 1.36 3.90 6.01
C VAL A 60 2.35 3.18 5.10
N ALA A 61 3.29 3.94 4.54
CA ALA A 61 4.36 3.42 3.71
C ALA A 61 5.67 3.38 4.51
N SER A 62 6.39 2.27 4.42
CA SER A 62 7.76 2.11 4.92
C SER A 62 8.62 1.40 3.85
N THR A 63 9.93 1.31 4.06
CA THR A 63 10.83 0.59 3.16
C THR A 63 11.21 -0.78 3.71
N TRP A 64 11.59 -1.73 2.84
CA TRP A 64 12.09 -3.06 3.23
C TRP A 64 13.25 -3.55 2.35
#